data_AF-A7RJG6-F1
#
_entry.id   AF-A7RJG6-F1
#
_cell.length_a   1.000
_cell.length_b   1.000
_cell.length_c   1.000
_cell.angle_alpha   90.00
_cell.angle_beta   90.00
_cell.angle_gamma   90.00
#
_symmetry.space_group_name_H-M   'P 1'
#
loop_
_entity.id
_entity.type
_entity.pdbx_description
1 polymer ?
#
loop_
_entity_poly.entity_id
_entity_poly.type
_entity_poly.pdbx_seq_one_letter_code
_entity_poly.pdbx_strand_id
1 'polypeptide(L)'
;MSSNENNDIDTDWQNWKDLFLAAVADHVPSKKLRGRNPVPWMNGTILDLIKKKETTRRRLKKTPAKASLREKFKALRAEVKQALRESRENFFQSLERDYKNNTKRFWRKFRDSLRKKKKKSDEVYGRDGNEG
;
A
#
# COMPACT_ATOMS: atom_id res chain seq x y z
N MET A 1 2.16 -6.62 -61.90
CA MET A 1 2.88 -7.15 -60.73
C MET A 1 2.83 -6.08 -59.66
N SER A 2 1.85 -6.16 -58.76
CA SER A 2 1.74 -5.19 -57.66
C SER A 2 2.60 -5.66 -56.50
N SER A 3 3.59 -4.85 -56.17
CA SER A 3 4.48 -5.01 -55.03
C SER A 3 3.66 -5.01 -53.73
N ASN A 4 3.93 -5.99 -52.86
CA ASN A 4 3.39 -6.03 -51.50
C ASN A 4 3.87 -4.82 -50.70
N GLU A 5 3.06 -3.76 -50.66
CA GLU A 5 3.19 -2.67 -49.70
C GLU A 5 2.70 -3.10 -48.30
N ASN A 6 3.21 -4.23 -47.81
CA ASN A 6 3.19 -4.56 -46.38
C ASN A 6 4.42 -3.91 -45.73
N ASN A 7 4.62 -2.61 -45.96
CA ASN A 7 5.47 -1.80 -45.09
C ASN A 7 4.71 -1.60 -43.78
N ASP A 8 4.74 -2.72 -43.05
CA ASP A 8 4.57 -2.98 -41.64
C ASP A 8 3.72 -1.97 -40.87
N ILE A 9 2.40 -2.07 -41.07
CA ILE A 9 1.38 -1.39 -40.27
C ILE A 9 1.64 -1.59 -38.77
N ASP A 10 2.22 -2.73 -38.37
CA ASP A 10 2.60 -2.99 -36.98
C ASP A 10 3.73 -2.06 -36.50
N THR A 11 4.71 -1.75 -37.37
CA THR A 11 5.76 -0.75 -37.09
C THR A 11 5.18 0.65 -36.97
N ASP A 12 4.29 1.06 -37.87
CA ASP A 12 3.65 2.39 -37.80
C ASP A 12 2.81 2.56 -36.52
N TRP A 13 2.04 1.52 -36.17
CA TRP A 13 1.28 1.49 -34.94
C TRP A 13 2.17 1.57 -33.70
N GLN A 14 3.28 0.84 -33.69
CA GLN A 14 4.22 0.83 -32.58
C GLN A 14 4.90 2.20 -32.42
N ASN A 15 5.32 2.83 -33.52
CA ASN A 15 5.90 4.17 -33.52
C ASN A 15 4.92 5.22 -32.97
N TRP A 16 3.66 5.19 -33.40
CA TRP A 16 2.64 6.09 -32.87
C TRP A 16 2.43 5.90 -31.37
N LYS A 17 2.32 4.64 -30.94
CA LYS A 17 2.11 4.29 -29.53
C LYS A 17 3.26 4.77 -28.66
N ASP A 18 4.50 4.58 -29.11
CA ASP A 18 5.69 4.99 -28.36
C ASP A 18 5.79 6.52 -28.28
N LEU A 19 5.49 7.24 -29.37
CA LEU A 19 5.42 8.69 -29.36
C LEU A 19 4.34 9.22 -28.40
N PHE A 20 3.16 8.60 -28.43
CA PHE A 20 2.06 8.96 -27.53
C PHE A 20 2.43 8.72 -26.06
N LEU A 21 3.00 7.55 -25.74
CA LEU A 21 3.41 7.23 -24.37
C LEU A 21 4.55 8.11 -23.88
N ALA A 22 5.48 8.50 -24.76
CA ALA A 22 6.54 9.46 -24.44
C ALA A 22 5.95 10.84 -24.10
N ALA A 23 5.04 11.35 -24.95
CA ALA A 23 4.35 12.62 -24.69
C ALA A 23 3.54 12.58 -23.38
N VAL A 24 2.88 11.45 -23.09
CA VAL A 24 2.19 11.25 -21.81
C VAL A 24 3.17 11.28 -20.64
N ALA A 25 4.31 10.61 -20.75
CA ALA A 25 5.32 10.57 -19.69
C ALA A 25 5.89 11.96 -19.38
N ASP A 26 6.09 12.80 -20.41
CA ASP A 26 6.68 14.14 -20.28
C ASP A 26 5.68 15.19 -19.79
N HIS A 27 4.42 15.11 -20.25
CA HIS A 27 3.44 16.17 -20.02
C HIS A 27 2.36 15.83 -18.99
N VAL A 28 2.13 14.55 -18.66
CA VAL A 28 1.15 14.18 -17.64
C VAL A 28 1.84 14.08 -16.28
N PRO A 29 1.48 14.94 -15.30
CA PRO A 29 2.07 14.88 -13.97
C PRO A 29 1.75 13.54 -13.29
N SER A 30 2.72 12.64 -13.25
CA SER A 30 2.58 11.37 -12.54
C SER A 30 3.04 11.50 -11.09
N LYS A 31 2.25 10.97 -10.17
CA LYS A 31 2.64 10.91 -8.75
C LYS A 31 2.58 9.46 -8.28
N LYS A 32 3.73 8.93 -7.85
CA LYS A 32 3.77 7.69 -7.08
C LYS A 32 3.12 7.93 -5.73
N LEU A 33 1.85 7.58 -5.60
CA LEU A 33 1.16 7.56 -4.31
C LEU A 33 1.88 6.54 -3.44
N ARG A 34 2.63 7.01 -2.43
CA ARG A 34 3.16 6.11 -1.41
C ARG A 34 1.97 5.39 -0.79
N GLY A 35 2.01 4.05 -0.84
CA GLY A 35 0.98 3.21 -0.27
C GLY A 35 0.66 3.63 1.17
N ARG A 36 -0.60 3.41 1.56
CA ARG A 36 -1.25 3.83 2.81
C ARG A 36 -0.69 3.11 4.04
N ASN A 37 0.63 3.04 4.19
CA ASN A 37 1.28 2.40 5.29
C ASN A 37 1.68 3.46 6.32
N PRO A 38 0.91 3.57 7.42
CA PRO A 38 0.99 4.73 8.33
C PRO A 38 2.25 4.73 9.20
N VAL A 39 2.97 3.61 9.31
CA VAL A 39 4.15 3.49 10.16
C VAL A 39 5.28 2.75 9.44
N PRO A 40 6.56 3.16 9.64
CA PRO A 40 7.69 2.56 8.94
C PRO A 40 7.89 1.05 9.18
N TRP A 41 7.43 0.53 10.32
CA TRP A 41 7.56 -0.88 10.70
C TRP A 41 6.35 -1.74 10.33
N MET A 42 5.35 -1.19 9.64
CA MET A 42 4.26 -2.00 9.08
C MET A 42 4.64 -2.31 7.63
N ASN A 43 4.31 -3.49 7.12
CA ASN A 43 4.69 -3.89 5.76
C ASN A 43 3.49 -4.59 5.08
N GLY A 44 3.60 -4.86 3.78
CA GLY A 44 2.53 -5.51 3.01
C GLY A 44 2.13 -6.86 3.60
N THR A 45 3.11 -7.65 4.05
CA THR A 45 2.87 -8.99 4.62
C THR A 45 2.06 -8.94 5.91
N ILE A 46 2.38 -8.03 6.84
CA ILE A 46 1.61 -7.80 8.08
C ILE A 46 0.18 -7.32 7.73
N LEU A 47 0.02 -6.44 6.74
CA LEU A 47 -1.30 -6.00 6.31
C LEU A 47 -2.14 -7.16 5.78
N ASP A 48 -1.54 -8.06 5.01
CA ASP A 48 -2.23 -9.23 4.49
C ASP A 48 -2.58 -10.24 5.59
N LEU A 49 -1.70 -10.42 6.59
CA LEU A 49 -2.02 -11.19 7.79
C LEU A 49 -3.20 -10.59 8.57
N ILE A 50 -3.24 -9.26 8.73
CA ILE A 50 -4.37 -8.57 9.37
C ILE A 50 -5.66 -8.82 8.57
N LYS A 51 -5.63 -8.72 7.23
CA LYS A 51 -6.80 -9.02 6.39
C LYS A 51 -7.25 -10.48 6.54
N LYS A 52 -6.33 -11.44 6.56
CA LYS A 52 -6.63 -12.87 6.79
C LYS A 52 -7.27 -13.11 8.16
N LYS A 53 -6.74 -12.45 9.20
CA LYS A 53 -7.29 -12.49 10.56
C LYS A 53 -8.70 -11.90 10.62
N GLU A 54 -8.94 -10.74 10.00
CA GLU A 54 -10.26 -10.08 9.99
C GLU A 54 -11.30 -10.84 9.16
N THR A 55 -10.92 -11.39 8.01
CA THR A 55 -11.81 -12.25 7.23
C THR A 55 -12.20 -13.51 8.01
N THR A 56 -11.26 -14.13 8.72
CA THR A 56 -11.54 -15.27 9.60
C THR A 56 -12.45 -14.86 10.78
N ARG A 57 -12.23 -13.69 11.39
CA ARG A 57 -13.12 -13.14 12.45
C ARG A 57 -14.55 -12.96 11.94
N ARG A 58 -14.73 -12.39 10.74
CA ARG A 58 -16.05 -12.21 10.12
C ARG A 58 -16.74 -13.55 9.88
N ARG A 59 -16.00 -14.57 9.42
CA ARG A 59 -16.54 -15.94 9.24
C ARG A 59 -16.94 -16.56 10.58
N LEU A 60 -16.09 -16.45 11.60
CA LEU A 60 -16.37 -16.96 12.95
C LEU A 60 -17.62 -16.32 13.57
N LYS A 61 -17.83 -15.01 13.37
CA LYS A 61 -19.07 -14.33 13.81
C LYS A 61 -20.33 -14.91 13.17
N LYS A 62 -20.25 -15.37 11.92
CA LYS A 62 -21.38 -15.99 11.20
C LYS A 62 -21.58 -17.45 11.59
N THR A 63 -20.52 -18.16 11.97
CA THR A 63 -20.53 -19.60 12.28
C THR A 63 -19.73 -19.89 13.57
N PRO A 64 -20.26 -19.50 14.75
CA PRO A 64 -19.51 -19.55 16.00
C PRO A 64 -19.21 -20.98 16.50
N ALA A 65 -20.03 -21.96 16.12
CA ALA A 65 -19.86 -23.36 16.52
C ALA A 65 -18.65 -24.05 15.86
N LYS A 66 -18.07 -23.48 14.80
CA LYS A 66 -17.00 -24.12 14.03
C LYS A 66 -15.65 -23.97 14.74
N ALA A 67 -15.27 -24.99 15.52
CA ALA A 67 -14.02 -25.02 16.29
C ALA A 67 -12.77 -24.75 15.44
N SER A 68 -12.69 -25.28 14.22
CA SER A 68 -11.55 -25.06 13.31
C SER A 68 -11.37 -23.58 12.91
N LEU A 69 -12.46 -22.81 12.75
CA LEU A 69 -12.37 -21.37 12.50
C LEU A 69 -11.89 -20.62 13.73
N ARG A 70 -12.27 -21.07 14.92
CA ARG A 70 -11.84 -20.47 16.19
C ARG A 70 -10.35 -20.67 16.41
N GLU A 71 -9.84 -21.87 16.23
CA GLU A 71 -8.41 -22.16 16.34
C GLU A 71 -7.60 -21.44 15.26
N LYS A 72 -8.08 -21.40 14.00
CA LYS A 72 -7.47 -20.60 12.93
C LYS A 72 -7.41 -19.11 13.28
N PHE A 73 -8.48 -18.56 13.86
CA PHE A 73 -8.49 -17.16 14.30
C PHE A 73 -7.48 -16.89 15.42
N LYS A 74 -7.38 -17.79 16.41
CA LYS A 74 -6.38 -17.69 17.49
C LYS A 74 -4.97 -17.71 16.94
N ALA A 75 -4.66 -18.66 16.05
CA ALA A 75 -3.36 -18.76 15.39
C ALA A 75 -3.01 -17.48 14.62
N LEU A 76 -3.91 -17.00 13.74
CA LEU A 76 -3.71 -15.76 12.98
C LEU A 76 -3.58 -14.52 13.89
N ARG A 77 -4.27 -14.50 15.03
CA ARG A 77 -4.13 -13.41 16.01
C ARG A 77 -2.76 -13.42 16.66
N ALA A 78 -2.24 -14.60 17.03
CA ALA A 78 -0.91 -14.75 17.60
C ALA A 78 0.17 -14.37 16.57
N GLU A 79 0.05 -14.86 15.34
CA GLU A 79 0.96 -14.57 14.22
C GLU A 79 1.01 -13.07 13.92
N VAL A 80 -0.14 -12.39 13.82
CA VAL A 80 -0.18 -10.93 13.63
C VAL A 80 0.53 -10.19 14.77
N LYS A 81 0.31 -10.63 16.02
CA LYS A 81 0.94 -10.00 17.20
C LYS A 81 2.46 -10.17 17.16
N GLN A 82 2.94 -11.37 16.81
CA GLN A 82 4.35 -11.68 16.68
C GLN A 82 5.00 -10.86 15.55
N ALA A 83 4.43 -10.90 14.35
CA ALA A 83 4.95 -10.17 13.19
C ALA A 83 5.01 -8.65 13.44
N LEU A 84 4.01 -8.08 14.14
CA LEU A 84 4.05 -6.67 14.55
C LEU A 84 5.17 -6.37 15.54
N ARG A 85 5.42 -7.26 16.51
CA ARG A 85 6.48 -7.11 17.50
C ARG A 85 7.86 -7.15 16.82
N GLU A 86 8.11 -8.19 16.02
CA GLU A 86 9.37 -8.41 15.32
C GLU A 86 9.67 -7.25 14.36
N SER A 87 8.68 -6.85 13.56
CA SER A 87 8.89 -5.76 12.59
C SER A 87 9.15 -4.42 13.30
N ARG A 88 8.48 -4.16 14.42
CA ARG A 88 8.75 -2.99 15.25
C ARG A 88 10.16 -3.04 15.84
N GLU A 89 10.56 -4.16 16.41
CA GLU A 89 11.88 -4.34 17.00
C GLU A 89 12.99 -4.19 15.96
N ASN A 90 12.86 -4.84 14.81
CA ASN A 90 13.78 -4.70 13.68
C ASN A 90 13.94 -3.25 13.23
N PHE A 91 12.84 -2.49 13.18
CA PHE A 91 12.89 -1.07 12.85
C PHE A 91 13.71 -0.27 13.88
N PHE A 92 13.46 -0.45 15.18
CA PHE A 92 14.20 0.27 16.22
C PHE A 92 15.67 -0.16 16.31
N GLN A 93 15.98 -1.45 16.14
CA GLN A 93 17.36 -1.92 16.02
C GLN A 93 18.08 -1.32 14.80
N SER A 94 17.36 -1.10 13.69
CA SER A 94 17.92 -0.41 12.52
C SER A 94 18.17 1.07 12.80
N LEU A 95 17.31 1.71 13.61
CA LEU A 95 17.50 3.10 14.04
C LEU A 95 18.71 3.24 14.96
N GLU A 96 18.91 2.33 15.91
CA GLU A 96 20.07 2.37 16.81
C GLU A 96 21.38 2.23 16.03
N ARG A 97 21.43 1.32 15.05
CA ARG A 97 22.55 1.19 14.11
C ARG A 97 22.79 2.48 13.33
N ASP A 98 21.72 3.10 12.83
CA ASP A 98 21.80 4.37 12.12
C ASP A 98 22.25 5.53 13.03
N TYR A 99 21.90 5.53 14.31
CA TYR A 99 22.34 6.57 15.25
C TYR A 99 23.87 6.57 15.41
N LYS A 100 24.46 5.38 15.56
CA LYS A 100 25.92 5.18 15.73
C LYS A 100 26.71 5.49 14.45
N ASN A 101 26.15 5.15 13.28
CA ASN A 101 26.89 5.19 12.01
C ASN A 101 26.52 6.38 11.09
N ASN A 102 25.31 6.94 11.23
CA ASN A 102 24.79 8.03 10.39
C ASN A 102 23.65 8.79 11.09
N THR A 103 24.02 9.69 12.00
CA THR A 103 23.09 10.45 12.84
C THR A 103 22.07 11.26 12.02
N LYS A 104 22.43 11.75 10.83
CA LYS A 104 21.48 12.44 9.91
C LYS A 104 20.39 11.49 9.41
N ARG A 105 20.73 10.25 9.05
CA ARG A 105 19.78 9.22 8.62
C ARG A 105 18.85 8.80 9.76
N PHE A 106 19.38 8.68 10.97
CA PHE A 106 18.58 8.44 12.17
C PHE A 106 17.50 9.50 12.35
N TRP A 107 17.88 10.79 12.43
CA TRP A 107 16.93 11.87 12.68
C TRP A 107 15.86 11.98 11.58
N ARG A 108 16.21 11.69 10.32
CA ARG A 108 15.25 11.62 9.22
C ARG A 108 14.20 10.53 9.48
N LYS A 109 14.63 9.28 9.68
CA LYS A 109 13.72 8.14 9.91
C LYS A 109 12.91 8.30 11.19
N PHE A 110 13.53 8.79 12.26
CA PHE A 110 12.88 9.04 13.54
C PHE A 110 11.77 10.10 13.39
N ARG A 111 12.06 11.22 12.71
CA ARG A 111 11.05 12.26 12.42
C ARG A 111 9.91 11.72 11.56
N ASP A 112 10.20 10.92 10.54
CA ASP A 112 9.17 10.28 9.71
C ASP A 112 8.29 9.32 10.51
N SER A 113 8.85 8.64 11.53
CA SER A 113 8.09 7.77 12.43
C SER A 113 7.17 8.52 13.40
N LEU A 114 7.51 9.77 13.73
CA LEU A 114 6.75 10.64 14.63
C LEU A 114 5.68 11.47 13.93
N ARG A 115 5.67 11.53 12.59
CA ARG A 115 4.68 12.28 11.82
C ARG A 115 3.28 11.69 12.03
N LYS A 116 2.53 12.27 12.98
CA LYS A 116 1.09 12.07 13.11
C LYS A 116 0.41 12.63 11.87
N LYS A 117 -0.66 11.98 11.39
CA LYS A 117 -1.48 12.51 10.30
C LYS A 117 -2.04 13.87 10.71
N LYS A 118 -1.90 14.87 9.83
CA LYS A 118 -2.83 16.01 9.82
C LYS A 118 -4.21 15.42 9.52
N LYS A 119 -5.18 15.54 10.44
CA LYS A 119 -6.57 15.21 10.12
C LYS A 119 -6.95 16.06 8.91
N LYS A 120 -7.47 15.45 7.85
CA LYS A 120 -8.20 16.19 6.83
C LYS A 120 -9.43 16.70 7.57
N SER A 121 -9.56 18.02 7.76
CA SER A 121 -10.83 18.60 8.21
C SER A 121 -11.89 18.20 7.19
N ASP A 122 -13.06 17.79 7.67
CA ASP A 122 -14.19 17.43 6.83
C ASP A 122 -14.59 18.64 5.99
N GLU A 123 -14.31 18.60 4.69
CA GLU A 123 -15.00 19.45 3.72
C GLU A 123 -16.43 18.93 3.64
N VAL A 124 -17.29 19.52 4.47
CA VAL A 124 -18.75 19.43 4.40
C VAL A 124 -19.16 20.05 3.07
N TYR A 125 -19.38 19.24 2.04
CA TYR A 125 -20.27 19.65 0.98
C TYR A 125 -21.70 19.55 1.52
N GLY A 126 -22.36 20.70 1.60
CA GLY A 126 -23.77 20.84 1.92
C GLY A 126 -24.57 19.90 1.00
N ARG A 127 -25.38 19.06 1.63
CA ARG A 127 -26.48 18.39 0.94
C ARG A 127 -27.62 19.40 0.95
N ASP A 128 -27.61 20.26 -0.07
CA ASP A 128 -28.76 21.08 -0.43
C ASP A 128 -29.95 20.16 -0.73
N GLY A 129 -31.14 20.62 -0.32
CA GLY A 129 -32.39 19.89 -0.46
C GLY A 129 -32.75 19.61 -1.92
N ASN A 130 -33.51 18.54 -2.13
CA ASN A 130 -34.49 18.53 -3.18
C ASN A 130 -35.67 17.66 -2.76
N GLU A 131 -36.86 18.25 -2.89
CA GLU A 131 -38.18 17.67 -2.73
C GLU A 131 -38.47 16.69 -3.87
N GLY A 132 -39.40 15.76 -3.61
CA GLY A 132 -39.91 14.76 -4.56
C GLY A 132 -40.70 13.69 -3.85
#